data_AF-A0A1M4WQD3-F1
#
_entry.id   AF-A0A1M4WQD3-F1
#
_cell.length_a   1.000
_cell.length_b   1.000
_cell.length_c   1.000
_cell.angle_alpha   90.00
_cell.angle_beta   90.00
_cell.angle_gamma   90.00
#
_symmetry.space_group_name_H-M   'P 1'
#
loop_
_entity.id
_entity.type
_entity.pdbx_description
1 polymer ?
#
loop_
_entity_poly.entity_id
_entity_poly.type
_entity_poly.pdbx_seq_one_letter_code
_entity_poly.pdbx_strand_id
1 'polypeptide(L)'
;MKRCLFVVMFVVCLCPNLLGRGCPLSGEAIKIAVLSDVHLQDTSYVRSMDAQLHSTRLFNENYFAFISALDDIAKRDVHYVLLPGDQTDDGQLINVRKVREILDSYSVRYNMHFFMMTGNHDPARPFSNSDLGQMKKLGYKEIHNEWASFGFSPQKEYLFWATPFSTYTYENYTYDEAAKQADWSKRTYTIENKKPAIQDGSYLVEPVKGLWILAIDASVYYPQTTEGDSILTFEGARSVYNERFKAKPYLLPWITKVAAQAKKYGKRLVTFSHFPMADYNDGIAKYIPDIAAPGKFDVYRFPDPAMAKLLADAGITLHLGGHMHMNDEQVSVSKKGNRLLNIQVPSTAGYVPGYKILKLTKGKVEAETISLDTVKGFNSFFSRYKAEHDSLQRAGKQPLWDESILNSKNYRQFCEAHLRELTRLRYLPNDFKPVAKERFALMKASELFAYANVKSTPKSADWTGFDMMVDFYKLRFGGKLALKDIDSGRLKQYKEISFKVVQKKSSTDFDKFMVSFCRIFLAQMEDGK
;
A
#
# COMPACT_ATOMS: atom_id res chain seq x y z
N MET A 1 -52.29 -22.75 40.15
CA MET A 1 -52.11 -21.40 39.59
C MET A 1 -51.21 -20.59 40.51
N LYS A 2 -49.91 -20.54 40.22
CA LYS A 2 -48.94 -19.66 40.91
C LYS A 2 -48.06 -19.04 39.82
N ARG A 3 -48.08 -17.71 39.74
CA ARG A 3 -47.35 -16.89 38.76
C ARG A 3 -45.85 -16.95 39.07
N CYS A 4 -45.04 -17.42 38.13
CA CYS A 4 -43.59 -17.28 38.18
C CYS A 4 -43.20 -15.83 37.84
N LEU A 5 -42.51 -15.19 38.78
CA LEU A 5 -41.89 -13.89 38.63
C LEU A 5 -40.55 -14.07 37.89
N PHE A 6 -40.44 -13.57 36.66
CA PHE A 6 -39.17 -13.52 35.94
C PHE A 6 -38.32 -12.37 36.50
N VAL A 7 -37.27 -12.70 37.24
CA VAL A 7 -36.21 -11.76 37.63
C VAL A 7 -35.29 -11.62 36.43
N VAL A 8 -35.36 -10.48 35.74
CA VAL A 8 -34.39 -10.07 34.72
C VAL A 8 -33.13 -9.61 35.45
N MET A 9 -32.11 -10.46 35.46
CA MET A 9 -30.79 -10.13 35.98
C MET A 9 -30.08 -9.24 34.94
N PHE A 10 -30.07 -7.93 35.18
CA PHE A 10 -29.18 -7.00 34.48
C PHE A 10 -27.74 -7.34 34.87
N VAL A 11 -27.01 -8.04 34.00
CA VAL A 11 -25.56 -8.11 34.06
C VAL A 11 -25.05 -6.76 33.56
N VAL A 12 -24.89 -5.81 34.49
CA VAL A 12 -24.05 -4.64 34.28
C VAL A 12 -22.61 -5.15 34.23
N CYS A 13 -22.09 -5.38 33.04
CA CYS A 13 -20.64 -5.46 32.84
C CYS A 13 -20.07 -4.08 33.19
N LEU A 14 -19.66 -3.92 34.45
CA LEU A 14 -18.80 -2.84 34.89
C LEU A 14 -17.52 -2.90 34.04
N CYS A 15 -17.39 -1.98 33.07
CA CYS A 15 -16.11 -1.70 32.42
C CYS A 15 -15.09 -1.30 33.50
N PRO A 16 -14.05 -2.10 33.77
CA PRO A 16 -12.95 -1.63 34.57
C PRO A 16 -11.97 -0.97 33.61
N ASN A 17 -12.24 0.26 33.14
CA ASN A 17 -11.26 1.10 32.42
C ASN A 17 -11.72 2.57 32.31
N LEU A 18 -12.24 3.14 33.40
CA LEU A 18 -12.48 4.58 33.53
C LEU A 18 -11.40 5.31 34.35
N LEU A 19 -10.31 4.62 34.70
CA LEU A 19 -9.18 5.18 35.44
C LEU A 19 -7.88 4.59 34.89
N GLY A 20 -7.09 5.42 34.20
CA GLY A 20 -5.72 5.07 33.80
C GLY A 20 -5.38 5.44 32.37
N ARG A 21 -5.19 6.74 32.09
CA ARG A 21 -4.37 7.16 30.95
C ARG A 21 -2.94 6.70 31.20
N GLY A 22 -2.57 5.52 30.71
CA GLY A 22 -1.18 5.09 30.64
C GLY A 22 -0.44 5.93 29.60
N CYS A 23 0.03 7.11 29.99
CA CYS A 23 1.08 7.79 29.24
C CYS A 23 2.28 6.83 29.23
N PRO A 24 2.87 6.49 28.06
CA PRO A 24 4.12 5.75 28.05
C PRO A 24 5.10 6.54 28.92
N LEU A 25 5.55 5.93 30.02
CA LEU A 25 6.57 6.54 30.88
C LEU A 25 7.77 6.93 30.00
N SER A 26 8.46 8.01 30.34
CA SER A 26 9.59 8.47 29.52
C SER A 26 10.62 7.33 29.35
N GLY A 27 10.64 6.71 28.17
CA GLY A 27 11.49 5.54 27.89
C GLY A 27 10.75 4.33 27.30
N GLU A 28 9.43 4.25 27.41
CA GLU A 28 8.67 3.12 26.88
C GLU A 28 8.50 3.21 25.35
N ALA A 29 8.60 2.05 24.69
CA ALA A 29 8.55 1.96 23.24
C ALA A 29 7.12 2.24 22.75
N ILE A 30 6.96 3.17 21.81
CA ILE A 30 5.65 3.37 21.16
C ILE A 30 5.53 2.30 20.07
N LYS A 31 4.45 1.51 20.14
CA LYS A 31 4.06 0.59 19.07
C LYS A 31 3.06 1.28 18.14
N ILE A 32 3.29 1.16 16.84
CA ILE A 32 2.39 1.69 15.81
C ILE A 32 2.15 0.59 14.78
N ALA A 33 0.90 0.22 14.53
CA ALA A 33 0.56 -0.62 13.40
C ALA A 33 0.45 0.23 12.14
N VAL A 34 0.85 -0.32 10.99
CA VAL A 34 0.77 0.34 9.70
C VAL A 34 0.12 -0.61 8.72
N LEU A 35 -1.04 -0.20 8.20
CA LEU A 35 -1.89 -0.99 7.34
C LEU A 35 -2.21 -0.19 6.07
N SER A 36 -1.74 -0.67 4.92
CA SER A 36 -1.83 0.07 3.66
C SER A 36 -2.64 -0.68 2.63
N ASP A 37 -3.20 0.05 1.67
CA ASP A 37 -3.79 -0.51 0.45
C ASP A 37 -4.84 -1.60 0.75
N VAL A 38 -5.73 -1.30 1.69
CA VAL A 38 -6.79 -2.23 2.11
C VAL A 38 -7.74 -2.52 0.94
N HIS A 39 -8.02 -1.50 0.12
CA HIS A 39 -8.96 -1.58 -1.00
C HIS A 39 -10.30 -2.21 -0.62
N LEU A 40 -10.92 -1.69 0.44
CA LEU A 40 -12.19 -2.21 0.91
C LEU A 40 -13.27 -2.05 -0.16
N GLN A 41 -13.93 -3.18 -0.44
CA GLN A 41 -15.17 -3.26 -1.17
C GLN A 41 -16.25 -3.78 -0.21
N ASP A 42 -17.37 -3.08 -0.12
CA ASP A 42 -18.51 -3.54 0.67
C ASP A 42 -19.08 -4.84 0.08
N THR A 43 -19.30 -5.83 0.94
CA THR A 43 -19.73 -7.18 0.56
C THR A 43 -21.13 -7.25 -0.08
N SER A 44 -21.92 -6.16 -0.02
CA SER A 44 -23.17 -6.04 -0.79
C SER A 44 -22.93 -5.93 -2.30
N TYR A 45 -21.73 -5.53 -2.73
CA TYR A 45 -21.31 -5.43 -4.13
C TYR A 45 -20.11 -6.33 -4.40
N VAL A 46 -20.38 -7.62 -4.64
CA VAL A 46 -19.35 -8.62 -4.97
C VAL A 46 -18.95 -8.49 -6.44
N ARG A 47 -17.65 -8.37 -6.71
CA ARG A 47 -17.06 -8.39 -8.06
C ARG A 47 -16.79 -9.82 -8.50
N SER A 48 -16.77 -10.03 -9.81
CA SER A 48 -16.51 -11.34 -10.40
C SER A 48 -15.06 -11.80 -10.16
N MET A 49 -14.84 -13.10 -10.06
CA MET A 49 -13.51 -13.70 -9.95
C MET A 49 -12.67 -13.40 -11.20
N ASP A 50 -13.28 -13.41 -12.38
CA ASP A 50 -12.59 -13.02 -13.60
C ASP A 50 -12.05 -11.59 -13.52
N ALA A 51 -12.85 -10.62 -13.03
CA ALA A 51 -12.38 -9.26 -12.81
C ALA A 51 -11.23 -9.21 -11.80
N GLN A 52 -11.33 -9.98 -10.71
CA GLN A 52 -10.32 -10.08 -9.66
C GLN A 52 -8.97 -10.61 -10.19
N LEU A 53 -8.99 -11.64 -11.04
CA LEU A 53 -7.76 -12.23 -11.62
C LEU A 53 -7.12 -11.37 -12.72
N HIS A 54 -7.79 -10.31 -13.16
CA HIS A 54 -7.22 -9.28 -14.04
C HIS A 54 -6.83 -8.00 -13.27
N SER A 55 -6.94 -8.00 -11.94
CA SER A 55 -6.62 -6.87 -11.08
C SER A 55 -5.36 -7.13 -10.26
N THR A 56 -4.54 -6.09 -10.04
CA THR A 56 -3.33 -6.19 -9.18
C THR A 56 -3.67 -6.36 -7.70
N ARG A 57 -4.95 -6.25 -7.35
CA ARG A 57 -5.50 -6.45 -6.02
C ARG A 57 -6.70 -7.37 -6.08
N LEU A 58 -6.94 -8.08 -4.99
CA LEU A 58 -8.23 -8.66 -4.69
C LEU A 58 -9.27 -7.53 -4.50
N PHE A 59 -10.55 -7.86 -4.65
CA PHE A 59 -11.67 -6.96 -4.47
C PHE A 59 -12.52 -7.36 -3.27
N ASN A 60 -12.91 -8.63 -3.18
CA ASN A 60 -13.99 -9.05 -2.29
C ASN A 60 -13.47 -9.50 -0.92
N GLU A 61 -12.37 -10.25 -0.90
CA GLU A 61 -11.80 -10.83 0.31
C GLU A 61 -11.20 -9.78 1.26
N ASN A 62 -10.89 -8.60 0.72
CA ASN A 62 -10.29 -7.47 1.42
C ASN A 62 -11.10 -7.03 2.64
N TYR A 63 -12.43 -7.14 2.58
CA TYR A 63 -13.30 -6.86 3.72
C TYR A 63 -12.93 -7.75 4.93
N PHE A 64 -12.77 -9.04 4.70
CA PHE A 64 -12.40 -10.00 5.75
C PHE A 64 -10.94 -9.83 6.19
N ALA A 65 -10.05 -9.55 5.24
CA ALA A 65 -8.64 -9.32 5.51
C ALA A 65 -8.43 -8.08 6.39
N PHE A 66 -9.17 -6.99 6.13
CA PHE A 66 -9.13 -5.77 6.93
C PHE A 66 -9.55 -6.02 8.37
N ILE A 67 -10.69 -6.69 8.56
CA ILE A 67 -11.20 -7.04 9.90
C ILE A 67 -10.19 -7.95 10.62
N SER A 68 -9.64 -8.95 9.92
CA SER A 68 -8.67 -9.87 10.52
C SER A 68 -7.38 -9.16 10.94
N ALA A 69 -6.91 -8.19 10.15
CA ALA A 69 -5.76 -7.36 10.50
C ALA A 69 -6.04 -6.51 11.75
N LEU A 70 -7.18 -5.83 11.81
CA LEU A 70 -7.57 -5.00 12.96
C LEU A 70 -7.78 -5.84 14.23
N ASP A 71 -8.39 -7.03 14.13
CA ASP A 71 -8.52 -7.96 15.25
C ASP A 71 -7.15 -8.44 15.75
N ASP A 72 -6.19 -8.70 14.85
CA ASP A 72 -4.82 -9.09 15.23
C ASP A 72 -4.06 -7.92 15.90
N ILE A 73 -4.20 -6.70 15.38
CA ILE A 73 -3.65 -5.48 15.98
C ILE A 73 -4.22 -5.29 17.40
N ALA A 74 -5.52 -5.50 17.58
CA ALA A 74 -6.19 -5.40 18.88
C ALA A 74 -5.64 -6.43 19.88
N LYS A 75 -5.48 -7.70 19.45
CA LYS A 75 -4.92 -8.77 20.27
C LYS A 75 -3.47 -8.51 20.69
N ARG A 76 -2.73 -7.73 19.91
CA ARG A 76 -1.33 -7.33 20.18
C ARG A 76 -1.21 -6.09 21.06
N ASP A 77 -2.33 -5.52 21.51
CA ASP A 77 -2.39 -4.34 22.35
C ASP A 77 -1.66 -3.13 21.69
N VAL A 78 -1.98 -2.90 20.42
CA VAL A 78 -1.46 -1.77 19.64
C VAL A 78 -2.59 -0.76 19.39
N HIS A 79 -2.44 0.44 19.93
CA HIS A 79 -3.49 1.47 19.90
C HIS A 79 -3.30 2.50 18.79
N TYR A 80 -2.10 2.72 18.26
CA TYR A 80 -1.87 3.69 17.18
C TYR A 80 -1.78 2.97 15.85
N VAL A 81 -2.59 3.37 14.86
CA VAL A 81 -2.66 2.73 13.55
C VAL A 81 -2.53 3.78 12.45
N LEU A 82 -1.56 3.61 11.56
CA LEU A 82 -1.38 4.43 10.37
C LEU A 82 -1.97 3.74 9.14
N LEU A 83 -2.64 4.53 8.29
CA LEU A 83 -3.33 4.07 7.09
C LEU A 83 -2.81 4.85 5.86
N PRO A 84 -1.72 4.39 5.20
CA PRO A 84 -1.09 5.08 4.06
C PRO A 84 -1.86 4.97 2.73
N GLY A 85 -3.14 5.33 2.70
CA GLY A 85 -3.94 5.43 1.47
C GLY A 85 -4.44 4.12 0.89
N ASP A 86 -5.30 4.26 -0.11
CA ASP A 86 -6.00 3.21 -0.84
C ASP A 86 -6.80 2.30 0.11
N GLN A 87 -7.58 2.95 0.97
CA GLN A 87 -8.44 2.26 1.93
C GLN A 87 -9.72 1.71 1.28
N THR A 88 -10.10 2.27 0.13
CA THR A 88 -11.28 1.86 -0.65
C THR A 88 -10.90 1.30 -2.03
N ASP A 89 -11.79 0.53 -2.65
CA ASP A 89 -11.54 0.03 -4.02
C ASP A 89 -11.42 1.17 -5.05
N ASP A 90 -12.33 2.16 -4.98
CA ASP A 90 -12.38 3.27 -5.96
C ASP A 90 -13.16 4.49 -5.46
N GLY A 91 -13.08 4.81 -4.17
CA GLY A 91 -13.67 6.03 -3.60
C GLY A 91 -15.19 6.07 -3.54
N GLN A 92 -15.84 4.92 -3.71
CA GLN A 92 -17.29 4.84 -3.72
C GLN A 92 -17.84 5.20 -2.35
N LEU A 93 -18.94 5.96 -2.32
CA LEU A 93 -19.62 6.40 -1.10
C LEU A 93 -19.84 5.27 -0.09
N ILE A 94 -20.29 4.10 -0.55
CA ILE A 94 -20.51 2.94 0.31
C ILE A 94 -19.22 2.42 0.95
N ASN A 95 -18.13 2.34 0.18
CA ASN A 95 -16.85 1.86 0.65
C ASN A 95 -16.22 2.86 1.64
N VAL A 96 -16.28 4.15 1.33
CA VAL A 96 -15.79 5.23 2.20
C VAL A 96 -16.48 5.21 3.56
N ARG A 97 -17.81 5.08 3.57
CA ARG A 97 -18.60 4.98 4.80
C ARG A 97 -18.35 3.68 5.54
N LYS A 98 -18.17 2.56 4.83
CA LYS A 98 -17.89 1.27 5.46
C LYS A 98 -16.52 1.26 6.14
N VAL A 99 -15.50 1.86 5.53
CA VAL A 99 -14.19 2.08 6.18
C VAL A 99 -14.38 2.89 7.47
N ARG A 100 -15.10 4.02 7.42
CA ARG A 100 -15.38 4.83 8.61
C ARG A 100 -16.06 4.03 9.72
N GLU A 101 -17.15 3.35 9.39
CA GLU A 101 -17.93 2.53 10.34
C GLU A 101 -17.06 1.48 11.04
N ILE A 102 -16.22 0.77 10.28
CA ILE A 102 -15.29 -0.22 10.81
C ILE A 102 -14.31 0.46 11.77
N LEU A 103 -13.61 1.50 11.32
CA LEU A 103 -12.59 2.18 12.14
C LEU A 103 -13.17 2.83 13.40
N ASP A 104 -14.34 3.46 13.32
CA ASP A 104 -15.05 4.01 14.48
C ASP A 104 -15.36 2.91 15.50
N SER A 105 -15.83 1.74 15.05
CA SER A 105 -16.08 0.58 15.91
C SER A 105 -14.82 0.09 16.63
N TYR A 106 -13.68 0.00 15.94
CA TYR A 106 -12.41 -0.39 16.58
C TYR A 106 -11.86 0.68 17.53
N SER A 107 -12.09 1.95 17.22
CA SER A 107 -11.77 3.07 18.12
C SER A 107 -12.50 2.93 19.45
N VAL A 108 -13.81 2.65 19.40
CA VAL A 108 -14.65 2.48 20.60
C VAL A 108 -14.33 1.20 21.37
N ARG A 109 -14.18 0.06 20.68
CA ARG A 109 -14.02 -1.25 21.33
C ARG A 109 -12.62 -1.49 21.90
N TYR A 110 -11.58 -0.94 21.27
CA TYR A 110 -10.19 -1.29 21.57
C TYR A 110 -9.29 -0.07 21.81
N ASN A 111 -9.87 1.13 21.94
CA ASN A 111 -9.14 2.38 22.11
C ASN A 111 -8.06 2.56 21.03
N MET A 112 -8.41 2.26 19.78
CA MET A 112 -7.52 2.48 18.64
C MET A 112 -7.66 3.92 18.13
N HIS A 113 -6.53 4.49 17.73
CA HIS A 113 -6.40 5.83 17.17
C HIS A 113 -5.82 5.71 15.77
N PHE A 114 -6.63 6.08 14.78
CA PHE A 114 -6.30 5.96 13.37
C PHE A 114 -5.79 7.29 12.81
N PHE A 115 -4.73 7.23 12.01
CA PHE A 115 -4.22 8.36 11.24
C PHE A 115 -4.09 7.94 9.79
N MET A 116 -4.83 8.61 8.92
CA MET A 116 -5.02 8.21 7.54
C MET A 116 -4.48 9.26 6.57
N MET A 117 -4.01 8.79 5.42
CA MET A 117 -3.82 9.60 4.23
C MET A 117 -4.61 8.95 3.09
N THR A 118 -5.07 9.73 2.12
CA THR A 118 -5.73 9.20 0.91
C THR A 118 -4.73 8.70 -0.11
N GLY A 119 -5.08 7.64 -0.84
CA GLY A 119 -4.36 7.18 -2.03
C GLY A 119 -5.09 7.50 -3.34
N ASN A 120 -4.61 6.94 -4.46
CA ASN A 120 -5.20 7.19 -5.78
C ASN A 120 -6.52 6.44 -6.04
N HIS A 121 -6.87 5.48 -5.20
CA HIS A 121 -8.16 4.78 -5.23
C HIS A 121 -9.14 5.30 -4.19
N ASP A 122 -8.74 6.22 -3.31
CA ASP A 122 -9.67 6.92 -2.44
C ASP A 122 -10.35 8.03 -3.27
N PRO A 123 -9.88 9.29 -3.34
CA PRO A 123 -10.31 10.15 -4.42
C PRO A 123 -9.54 9.81 -5.69
N ALA A 124 -10.13 9.00 -6.58
CA ALA A 124 -9.58 8.80 -7.93
C ALA A 124 -9.50 10.12 -8.72
N ARG A 125 -10.35 11.09 -8.35
CA ARG A 125 -10.47 12.45 -8.91
C ARG A 125 -10.58 13.46 -7.77
N PRO A 126 -10.20 14.74 -7.96
CA PRO A 126 -10.18 15.70 -6.86
C PRO A 126 -11.59 16.09 -6.40
N PHE A 127 -12.58 16.00 -7.30
CA PHE A 127 -13.98 16.30 -7.04
C PHE A 127 -14.87 15.09 -7.30
N SER A 128 -15.95 15.00 -6.53
CA SER A 128 -16.98 13.97 -6.70
C SER A 128 -17.55 14.01 -8.12
N ASN A 129 -17.86 12.84 -8.68
CA ASN A 129 -18.60 12.78 -9.93
C ASN A 129 -20.08 13.16 -9.73
N SER A 130 -20.82 13.28 -10.83
CA SER A 130 -22.25 13.62 -10.83
C SER A 130 -23.17 12.43 -10.56
N ASP A 131 -22.62 11.23 -10.35
CA ASP A 131 -23.42 10.02 -10.14
C ASP A 131 -24.22 10.12 -8.82
N LEU A 132 -25.29 9.34 -8.75
CA LEU A 132 -26.14 9.22 -7.57
C LEU A 132 -26.04 7.83 -6.95
N GLY A 133 -26.35 7.73 -5.66
CA GLY A 133 -26.41 6.47 -4.93
C GLY A 133 -25.08 5.98 -4.35
N GLN A 134 -25.08 4.73 -3.90
CA GLN A 134 -24.01 4.14 -3.10
C GLN A 134 -22.68 3.96 -3.86
N MET A 135 -22.74 3.84 -5.18
CA MET A 135 -21.58 3.66 -6.06
C MET A 135 -20.99 4.98 -6.58
N LYS A 136 -21.54 6.13 -6.16
CA LYS A 136 -21.00 7.45 -6.48
C LYS A 136 -19.54 7.55 -6.03
N LYS A 137 -18.65 7.98 -6.93
CA LYS A 137 -17.24 8.20 -6.60
C LYS A 137 -17.05 9.58 -6.00
N LEU A 138 -16.45 9.62 -4.82
CA LEU A 138 -16.27 10.83 -4.06
C LEU A 138 -14.93 11.53 -4.38
N GLY A 139 -14.92 12.85 -4.20
CA GLY A 139 -13.70 13.66 -4.24
C GLY A 139 -13.15 13.91 -2.84
N TYR A 140 -12.11 14.74 -2.76
CA TYR A 140 -11.41 15.02 -1.50
C TYR A 140 -12.33 15.51 -0.39
N LYS A 141 -13.19 16.50 -0.69
CA LYS A 141 -14.03 17.15 0.32
C LYS A 141 -14.94 16.13 1.01
N GLU A 142 -15.63 15.31 0.25
CA GLU A 142 -16.57 14.33 0.81
C GLU A 142 -15.84 13.21 1.58
N ILE A 143 -14.75 12.69 1.02
CA ILE A 143 -13.97 11.61 1.66
C ILE A 143 -13.37 12.09 2.98
N HIS A 144 -12.70 13.25 2.99
CA HIS A 144 -12.07 13.74 4.21
C HIS A 144 -13.10 14.20 5.26
N ASN A 145 -14.32 14.56 4.87
CA ASN A 145 -15.40 14.82 5.83
C ASN A 145 -15.87 13.53 6.51
N GLU A 146 -16.03 12.44 5.75
CA GLU A 146 -16.34 11.13 6.35
C GLU A 146 -15.16 10.69 7.24
N TRP A 147 -13.91 10.90 6.84
CA TRP A 147 -12.72 10.47 7.60
C TRP A 147 -12.12 11.54 8.53
N ALA A 148 -12.88 12.57 8.90
CA ALA A 148 -12.37 13.75 9.60
C ALA A 148 -11.63 13.42 10.92
N SER A 149 -12.12 12.42 11.67
CA SER A 149 -11.53 11.97 12.92
C SER A 149 -10.18 11.26 12.76
N PHE A 150 -9.87 10.74 11.57
CA PHE A 150 -8.65 9.95 11.31
C PHE A 150 -7.45 10.82 10.91
N GLY A 151 -7.30 11.96 11.59
CA GLY A 151 -6.19 12.91 11.43
C GLY A 151 -6.46 14.10 10.51
N PHE A 152 -7.48 14.03 9.64
CA PHE A 152 -7.81 15.11 8.71
C PHE A 152 -8.37 16.37 9.37
N SER A 153 -8.84 16.29 10.61
CA SER A 153 -9.29 17.42 11.43
C SER A 153 -8.68 17.37 12.84
N PRO A 154 -8.49 18.53 13.50
CA PRO A 154 -8.03 18.56 14.88
C PRO A 154 -9.04 17.88 15.80
N GLN A 155 -8.54 17.21 16.83
CA GLN A 155 -9.34 16.62 17.91
C GLN A 155 -8.93 17.25 19.24
N LYS A 156 -9.85 17.32 20.20
CA LYS A 156 -9.59 17.96 21.51
C LYS A 156 -8.47 17.28 22.30
N GLU A 157 -8.28 16.00 22.06
CA GLU A 157 -7.27 15.14 22.68
C GLU A 157 -5.89 15.26 22.04
N TYR A 158 -5.77 15.87 20.86
CA TYR A 158 -4.46 16.12 20.25
C TYR A 158 -3.72 17.22 21.02
N LEU A 159 -2.44 16.97 21.31
CA LEU A 159 -1.56 17.96 21.93
C LEU A 159 -1.13 19.04 20.92
N PHE A 160 -1.16 18.70 19.63
CA PHE A 160 -0.88 19.59 18.53
C PHE A 160 -1.51 19.03 17.25
N TRP A 161 -2.00 19.91 16.40
CA TRP A 161 -2.43 19.57 15.05
C TRP A 161 -2.12 20.77 14.15
N ALA A 162 -1.67 20.54 12.92
CA ALA A 162 -1.40 21.61 11.96
C ALA A 162 -1.48 21.11 10.51
N THR A 163 -1.61 22.03 9.56
CA THR A 163 -1.52 21.78 8.12
C THR A 163 -0.45 22.70 7.52
N PRO A 164 -0.12 22.55 6.22
CA PRO A 164 0.73 23.53 5.53
C PRO A 164 0.20 24.97 5.57
N PHE A 165 -1.10 25.14 5.82
CA PHE A 165 -1.81 26.43 5.79
C PHE A 165 -2.02 27.02 7.19
N SER A 166 -1.59 26.32 8.24
CA SER A 166 -1.74 26.78 9.62
C SER A 166 -0.82 27.95 9.94
N THR A 167 -1.34 28.98 10.60
CA THR A 167 -0.60 30.21 10.94
C THR A 167 -0.09 30.24 12.38
N TYR A 168 -0.63 29.38 13.26
CA TYR A 168 -0.16 29.23 14.64
C TYR A 168 1.15 28.41 14.72
N THR A 169 1.79 28.47 15.88
CA THR A 169 2.98 27.70 16.25
C THR A 169 2.61 26.61 17.25
N TYR A 170 3.60 25.79 17.60
CA TYR A 170 3.44 24.77 18.63
C TYR A 170 3.09 25.37 20.00
N GLU A 171 3.74 26.50 20.35
CA GLU A 171 3.61 27.13 21.66
C GLU A 171 2.28 27.85 21.89
N ASN A 172 1.63 28.34 20.82
CA ASN A 172 0.35 29.06 20.92
C ASN A 172 -0.83 28.27 20.32
N TYR A 173 -0.64 26.97 20.09
CA TYR A 173 -1.68 26.08 19.61
C TYR A 173 -2.87 26.05 20.57
N THR A 174 -4.07 26.15 20.00
CA THR A 174 -5.32 25.83 20.69
C THR A 174 -6.22 25.03 19.75
N TYR A 175 -7.05 24.14 20.32
CA TYR A 175 -8.01 23.37 19.55
C TYR A 175 -8.97 24.28 18.77
N ASP A 176 -9.49 25.34 19.40
CA ASP A 176 -10.47 26.23 18.77
C ASP A 176 -9.88 26.98 17.56
N GLU A 177 -8.63 27.44 17.65
CA GLU A 177 -7.97 28.08 16.53
C GLU A 177 -7.65 27.08 15.41
N ALA A 178 -7.18 25.89 15.78
CA ALA A 178 -6.95 24.82 14.82
C ALA A 178 -8.24 24.43 14.08
N ALA A 179 -9.37 24.31 14.78
CA ALA A 179 -10.66 23.97 14.19
C ALA A 179 -11.13 25.02 13.18
N LYS A 180 -10.92 26.32 13.45
CA LYS A 180 -11.23 27.40 12.49
C LYS A 180 -10.36 27.35 11.23
N GLN A 181 -9.11 26.92 11.35
CA GLN A 181 -8.17 26.83 10.23
C GLN A 181 -8.24 25.47 9.50
N ALA A 182 -8.92 24.48 10.09
CA ALA A 182 -9.09 23.15 9.48
C ALA A 182 -10.09 23.11 8.33
N ASP A 183 -10.90 24.16 8.16
CA ASP A 183 -11.88 24.30 7.08
C ASP A 183 -11.24 24.04 5.70
N TRP A 184 -11.86 23.15 4.92
CA TRP A 184 -11.34 22.72 3.62
C TRP A 184 -11.19 23.85 2.60
N SER A 185 -11.97 24.93 2.71
CA SER A 185 -11.83 26.11 1.84
C SER A 185 -10.49 26.84 2.06
N LYS A 186 -9.88 26.69 3.25
CA LYS A 186 -8.61 27.32 3.63
C LYS A 186 -7.39 26.43 3.34
N ARG A 187 -7.62 25.19 2.92
CA ARG A 187 -6.60 24.16 2.70
C ARG A 187 -6.56 23.77 1.23
N THR A 188 -6.35 24.75 0.37
CA THR A 188 -6.42 24.56 -1.08
C THR A 188 -5.17 25.05 -1.79
N TYR A 189 -4.95 24.51 -2.98
CA TYR A 189 -3.91 24.94 -3.89
C TYR A 189 -4.45 24.97 -5.33
N THR A 190 -3.76 25.68 -6.21
CA THR A 190 -4.06 25.70 -7.64
C THR A 190 -2.89 25.07 -8.41
N ILE A 191 -3.19 24.49 -9.57
CA ILE A 191 -2.17 24.01 -10.50
C ILE A 191 -2.06 25.04 -11.61
N GLU A 192 -0.86 25.58 -11.83
CA GLU A 192 -0.59 26.58 -12.86
C GLU A 192 -1.52 27.81 -12.77
N ASN A 193 -1.91 28.20 -11.55
CA ASN A 193 -2.87 29.26 -11.26
C ASN A 193 -4.27 29.10 -11.88
N LYS A 194 -4.63 27.89 -12.33
CA LYS A 194 -5.95 27.58 -12.90
C LYS A 194 -6.96 27.20 -11.82
N LYS A 195 -8.25 27.37 -12.16
CA LYS A 195 -9.41 27.00 -11.33
C LYS A 195 -10.00 25.67 -11.79
N PRO A 196 -10.72 24.92 -10.93
CA PRO A 196 -10.93 25.17 -9.50
C PRO A 196 -9.69 24.87 -8.65
N ALA A 197 -9.63 25.47 -7.46
CA ALA A 197 -8.63 25.10 -6.45
C ALA A 197 -8.95 23.71 -5.88
N ILE A 198 -7.90 22.93 -5.61
CA ILE A 198 -7.96 21.54 -5.14
C ILE A 198 -7.61 21.53 -3.65
N GLN A 199 -8.30 20.70 -2.86
CA GLN A 199 -7.97 20.50 -1.45
C GLN A 199 -6.64 19.77 -1.27
N ASP A 200 -5.91 20.07 -0.19
CA ASP A 200 -4.75 19.31 0.24
C ASP A 200 -5.01 18.61 1.58
N GLY A 201 -4.80 17.31 1.59
CA GLY A 201 -5.03 16.43 2.74
C GLY A 201 -3.93 16.44 3.80
N SER A 202 -2.79 17.10 3.59
CA SER A 202 -1.62 16.99 4.46
C SER A 202 -1.89 17.54 5.86
N TYR A 203 -1.37 16.86 6.88
CA TYR A 203 -1.46 17.30 8.27
C TYR A 203 -0.31 16.76 9.12
N LEU A 204 -0.09 17.42 10.25
CA LEU A 204 0.80 17.03 11.33
C LEU A 204 -0.04 16.90 12.60
N VAL A 205 0.21 15.87 13.40
CA VAL A 205 -0.49 15.66 14.68
C VAL A 205 0.46 15.14 15.76
N GLU A 206 0.26 15.61 16.99
CA GLU A 206 0.84 15.04 18.22
C GLU A 206 -0.27 14.38 19.05
N PRO A 207 -0.55 13.07 18.84
CA PRO A 207 -1.62 12.39 19.57
C PRO A 207 -1.21 12.01 20.99
N VAL A 208 0.10 11.92 21.24
CA VAL A 208 0.67 11.64 22.56
C VAL A 208 2.02 12.33 22.68
N LYS A 209 2.41 12.67 23.91
CA LYS A 209 3.62 13.42 24.19
C LYS A 209 4.84 12.78 23.53
N GLY A 210 5.51 13.54 22.67
CA GLY A 210 6.77 13.15 22.05
C GLY A 210 6.64 12.30 20.78
N LEU A 211 5.43 12.09 20.26
CA LEU A 211 5.20 11.46 18.94
C LEU A 211 4.56 12.47 18.00
N TRP A 212 5.23 12.79 16.90
CA TRP A 212 4.67 13.55 15.80
C TRP A 212 4.42 12.63 14.62
N ILE A 213 3.21 12.67 14.08
CA ILE A 213 2.81 11.95 12.87
C ILE A 213 2.59 12.98 11.77
N LEU A 214 3.38 12.89 10.71
CA LEU A 214 3.30 13.75 9.53
C LEU A 214 2.72 12.94 8.37
N ALA A 215 1.49 13.26 7.98
CA ALA A 215 0.82 12.68 6.83
C ALA A 215 0.97 13.64 5.64
N ILE A 216 1.54 13.16 4.53
CA ILE A 216 1.77 13.97 3.32
C ILE A 216 0.81 13.53 2.22
N ASP A 217 -0.02 14.44 1.76
CA ASP A 217 -0.86 14.24 0.59
C ASP A 217 -0.02 14.41 -0.68
N ALA A 218 0.50 13.29 -1.14
CA ALA A 218 1.34 13.24 -2.33
C ALA A 218 0.53 13.20 -3.64
N SER A 219 -0.80 13.09 -3.63
CA SER A 219 -1.60 13.01 -4.85
C SER A 219 -1.61 14.34 -5.62
N VAL A 220 -1.49 14.25 -6.95
CA VAL A 220 -1.59 15.39 -7.87
C VAL A 220 -2.57 15.04 -8.98
N TYR A 221 -3.44 15.99 -9.33
CA TYR A 221 -4.45 15.85 -10.37
C TYR A 221 -4.17 16.88 -11.46
N TYR A 222 -3.45 16.49 -12.50
CA TYR A 222 -3.13 17.42 -13.59
C TYR A 222 -4.38 17.76 -14.42
N PRO A 223 -4.42 18.96 -15.05
CA PRO A 223 -5.46 19.28 -16.02
C PRO A 223 -5.41 18.29 -17.19
N GLN A 224 -6.57 17.71 -17.55
CA GLN A 224 -6.73 16.91 -18.77
C GLN A 224 -7.31 17.75 -19.90
N THR A 225 -8.33 18.58 -19.60
CA THR A 225 -8.88 19.55 -20.54
C THR A 225 -9.02 20.91 -19.87
N THR A 226 -8.70 21.97 -20.60
CA THR A 226 -8.72 23.35 -20.10
C THR A 226 -9.38 24.29 -21.10
N GLU A 227 -10.06 25.30 -20.59
CA GLU A 227 -10.58 26.43 -21.34
C GLU A 227 -10.15 27.73 -20.63
N GLY A 228 -9.18 28.44 -21.22
CA GLY A 228 -8.52 29.58 -20.56
C GLY A 228 -7.93 29.19 -19.19
N ASP A 229 -8.39 29.87 -18.14
CA ASP A 229 -7.97 29.63 -16.75
C ASP A 229 -8.80 28.56 -16.02
N SER A 230 -9.74 27.92 -16.73
CA SER A 230 -10.60 26.86 -16.18
C SER A 230 -10.11 25.49 -16.58
N ILE A 231 -9.99 24.60 -15.61
CA ILE A 231 -9.81 23.16 -15.79
C ILE A 231 -11.20 22.56 -15.86
N LEU A 232 -11.55 21.96 -17.01
CA LEU A 232 -12.84 21.34 -17.22
C LEU A 232 -12.83 19.89 -16.73
N THR A 233 -11.74 19.18 -17.00
CA THR A 233 -11.50 17.84 -16.48
C THR A 233 -10.07 17.68 -16.00
N PHE A 234 -9.90 16.88 -14.96
CA PHE A 234 -8.59 16.48 -14.45
C PHE A 234 -8.14 15.19 -15.12
N GLU A 235 -6.92 14.76 -14.88
CA GLU A 235 -6.47 13.38 -15.00
C GLU A 235 -6.79 12.60 -13.71
N GLY A 236 -6.54 11.29 -13.68
CA GLY A 236 -6.62 10.51 -12.44
C GLY A 236 -5.49 10.91 -11.48
N ALA A 237 -5.64 10.61 -10.19
CA ALA A 237 -4.58 10.81 -9.20
C ALA A 237 -3.25 10.19 -9.69
N ARG A 238 -2.24 11.03 -9.89
CA ARG A 238 -0.93 10.63 -10.40
C ARG A 238 0.19 10.83 -9.39
N SER A 239 1.29 10.18 -9.73
CA SER A 239 2.47 9.99 -8.92
C SER A 239 3.72 10.20 -9.75
N VAL A 240 4.08 11.46 -10.02
CA VAL A 240 5.37 11.81 -10.65
C VAL A 240 6.17 12.64 -9.67
N TYR A 241 7.11 12.01 -8.97
CA TYR A 241 7.71 12.55 -7.75
C TYR A 241 8.40 13.90 -7.94
N ASN A 242 9.12 14.10 -9.03
CA ASN A 242 9.81 15.37 -9.32
C ASN A 242 8.86 16.52 -9.66
N GLU A 243 7.61 16.22 -10.01
CA GLU A 243 6.62 17.23 -10.36
C GLU A 243 5.70 17.58 -9.20
N ARG A 244 5.65 16.76 -8.13
CA ARG A 244 4.79 17.04 -6.97
C ARG A 244 5.17 18.33 -6.27
N PHE A 245 6.45 18.55 -5.97
CA PHE A 245 6.89 19.79 -5.36
C PHE A 245 6.86 20.97 -6.34
N LYS A 246 6.67 20.72 -7.65
CA LYS A 246 6.34 21.78 -8.61
C LYS A 246 4.85 22.14 -8.54
N ALA A 247 3.98 21.13 -8.47
CA ALA A 247 2.53 21.31 -8.37
C ALA A 247 2.07 21.81 -6.97
N LYS A 248 2.78 21.41 -5.92
CA LYS A 248 2.54 21.74 -4.51
C LYS A 248 3.82 22.32 -3.87
N PRO A 249 4.27 23.51 -4.28
CA PRO A 249 5.57 24.07 -3.88
C PRO A 249 5.69 24.42 -2.39
N TYR A 250 4.56 24.52 -1.69
CA TYR A 250 4.51 24.76 -0.24
C TYR A 250 4.90 23.54 0.61
N LEU A 251 4.81 22.32 0.07
CA LEU A 251 5.01 21.09 0.87
C LEU A 251 6.45 20.95 1.36
N LEU A 252 7.45 21.12 0.50
CA LEU A 252 8.85 20.90 0.90
C LEU A 252 9.33 21.91 1.98
N PRO A 253 9.05 23.22 1.87
CA PRO A 253 9.32 24.18 2.95
C PRO A 253 8.61 23.81 4.25
N TRP A 254 7.35 23.38 4.18
CA TRP A 254 6.60 22.98 5.36
C TRP A 254 7.16 21.71 6.01
N ILE A 255 7.46 20.67 5.23
CA ILE A 255 8.12 19.44 5.71
C ILE A 255 9.44 19.77 6.41
N THR A 256 10.26 20.63 5.81
CA THR A 256 11.55 21.07 6.38
C THR A 256 11.35 21.78 7.72
N LYS A 257 10.36 22.67 7.80
CA LYS A 257 9.97 23.36 9.04
C LYS A 257 9.52 22.36 10.11
N VAL A 258 8.66 21.41 9.76
CA VAL A 258 8.16 20.36 10.67
C VAL A 258 9.31 19.51 11.20
N ALA A 259 10.21 19.03 10.35
CA ALA A 259 11.35 18.22 10.77
C ALA A 259 12.29 18.99 11.71
N ALA A 260 12.60 20.25 11.39
CA ALA A 260 13.40 21.12 12.25
C ALA A 260 12.72 21.36 13.61
N GLN A 261 11.40 21.56 13.63
CA GLN A 261 10.63 21.72 14.86
C GLN A 261 10.54 20.41 15.67
N ALA A 262 10.36 19.26 15.02
CA ALA A 262 10.38 17.97 15.69
C ALA A 262 11.71 17.78 16.44
N LYS A 263 12.83 18.12 15.81
CA LYS A 263 14.15 18.12 16.46
C LYS A 263 14.22 19.11 17.63
N LYS A 264 13.77 20.37 17.42
CA LYS A 264 13.76 21.42 18.45
C LYS A 264 12.99 20.99 19.70
N TYR A 265 11.81 20.37 19.53
CA TYR A 265 10.95 19.97 20.65
C TYR A 265 11.14 18.50 21.09
N GLY A 266 12.18 17.82 20.60
CA GLY A 266 12.51 16.44 21.00
C GLY A 266 11.44 15.41 20.63
N LYS A 267 10.76 15.59 19.49
CA LYS A 267 9.69 14.73 19.01
C LYS A 267 10.23 13.61 18.13
N ARG A 268 9.67 12.41 18.28
CA ARG A 268 9.83 11.31 17.31
C ARG A 268 8.90 11.60 16.13
N LEU A 269 9.47 11.89 14.97
CA LEU A 269 8.71 12.16 13.75
C LEU A 269 8.53 10.87 12.95
N VAL A 270 7.28 10.45 12.76
CA VAL A 270 6.89 9.37 11.84
C VAL A 270 6.21 10.02 10.65
N THR A 271 6.77 9.83 9.45
CA THR A 271 6.20 10.39 8.22
C THR A 271 5.59 9.29 7.38
N PHE A 272 4.43 9.53 6.80
CA PHE A 272 3.82 8.61 5.85
C PHE A 272 3.09 9.33 4.74
N SER A 273 3.01 8.67 3.60
CA SER A 273 2.20 9.08 2.46
C SER A 273 1.79 7.83 1.68
N HIS A 274 0.81 7.97 0.79
CA HIS A 274 0.45 6.83 -0.05
C HIS A 274 1.57 6.43 -1.00
N PHE A 275 2.19 7.41 -1.67
CA PHE A 275 3.19 7.14 -2.70
C PHE A 275 4.61 6.95 -2.14
N PRO A 276 5.33 5.88 -2.54
CA PRO A 276 6.73 5.60 -2.19
C PRO A 276 7.71 6.78 -2.32
N MET A 277 8.37 7.23 -1.26
CA MET A 277 9.29 8.39 -1.38
C MET A 277 10.76 8.03 -1.66
N ALA A 278 11.09 6.73 -1.78
CA ALA A 278 12.41 6.24 -2.15
C ALA A 278 12.32 5.07 -3.14
N ASP A 279 13.43 4.83 -3.86
CA ASP A 279 13.54 3.70 -4.78
C ASP A 279 13.17 2.40 -4.04
N TYR A 280 12.45 1.52 -4.73
CA TYR A 280 12.03 0.21 -4.23
C TYR A 280 12.44 -0.88 -5.22
N ASN A 281 13.32 -0.55 -6.16
CA ASN A 281 13.90 -1.46 -7.14
C ASN A 281 15.43 -1.44 -7.05
N ASP A 282 16.06 -1.16 -5.91
CA ASP A 282 17.51 -1.35 -5.65
C ASP A 282 18.48 -1.07 -6.82
N GLY A 283 18.27 0.02 -7.56
CA GLY A 283 19.08 0.39 -8.72
C GLY A 283 18.95 -0.52 -9.97
N ILE A 284 18.05 -1.50 -9.98
CA ILE A 284 17.76 -2.38 -11.12
C ILE A 284 16.76 -1.78 -12.12
N ALA A 285 16.20 -0.59 -11.84
CA ALA A 285 15.27 0.12 -12.73
C ALA A 285 15.78 0.27 -14.17
N LYS A 286 17.10 0.43 -14.35
CA LYS A 286 17.76 0.53 -15.67
C LYS A 286 17.63 -0.73 -16.55
N TYR A 287 17.33 -1.88 -15.96
CA TYR A 287 17.13 -3.15 -16.67
C TYR A 287 15.67 -3.40 -17.06
N ILE A 288 14.72 -2.65 -16.47
CA ILE A 288 13.29 -2.83 -16.73
C ILE A 288 12.92 -2.61 -18.22
N PRO A 289 13.47 -1.60 -18.94
CA PRO A 289 13.15 -1.40 -20.36
C PRO A 289 13.51 -2.59 -21.27
N ASP A 290 14.43 -3.46 -20.84
CA ASP A 290 14.80 -4.65 -21.59
C ASP A 290 13.78 -5.78 -21.45
N ILE A 291 13.01 -5.81 -20.37
CA ILE A 291 12.01 -6.86 -20.09
C ILE A 291 10.57 -6.41 -20.30
N ALA A 292 10.28 -5.12 -20.08
CA ALA A 292 8.94 -4.56 -20.08
C ALA A 292 8.45 -4.24 -21.49
N ALA A 293 7.16 -4.45 -21.74
CA ALA A 293 6.48 -3.83 -22.86
C ALA A 293 6.41 -2.30 -22.69
N PRO A 294 6.24 -1.52 -23.78
CA PRO A 294 6.20 -0.06 -23.71
C PRO A 294 5.15 0.45 -22.70
N GLY A 295 5.59 1.32 -21.78
CA GLY A 295 4.71 1.94 -20.76
C GLY A 295 4.29 1.02 -19.61
N LYS A 296 4.89 -0.16 -19.45
CA LYS A 296 4.55 -1.15 -18.42
C LYS A 296 5.51 -1.13 -17.23
N PHE A 297 5.25 -1.97 -16.22
CA PHE A 297 6.00 -2.04 -14.95
C PHE A 297 5.94 -0.78 -14.09
N ASP A 298 5.07 0.17 -14.42
CA ASP A 298 4.92 1.45 -13.74
C ASP A 298 6.24 2.21 -13.57
N VAL A 299 7.14 2.11 -14.56
CA VAL A 299 8.48 2.76 -14.51
C VAL A 299 8.36 4.28 -14.34
N TYR A 300 7.32 4.89 -14.90
CA TYR A 300 7.04 6.33 -14.73
C TYR A 300 6.67 6.71 -13.29
N ARG A 301 6.26 5.74 -12.47
CA ARG A 301 5.97 5.89 -11.04
C ARG A 301 7.17 5.55 -10.16
N PHE A 302 8.36 5.33 -10.73
CA PHE A 302 9.53 5.10 -9.89
C PHE A 302 9.96 6.43 -9.27
N PRO A 303 10.11 6.50 -7.94
CA PRO A 303 10.63 7.70 -7.30
C PRO A 303 12.06 7.94 -7.76
N ASP A 304 12.33 9.18 -8.17
CA ASP A 304 13.68 9.62 -8.48
C ASP A 304 14.55 9.44 -7.23
N PRO A 305 15.73 8.78 -7.31
CA PRO A 305 16.67 8.71 -6.19
C PRO A 305 17.04 10.07 -5.58
N ALA A 306 16.88 11.17 -6.31
CA ALA A 306 17.02 12.53 -5.80
C ALA A 306 15.96 12.90 -4.74
N MET A 307 14.75 12.36 -4.84
CA MET A 307 13.63 12.68 -3.93
C MET A 307 13.86 12.13 -2.52
N ALA A 308 14.31 10.89 -2.39
CA ALA A 308 14.69 10.32 -1.11
C ALA A 308 15.79 11.15 -0.43
N LYS A 309 16.77 11.62 -1.21
CA LYS A 309 17.87 12.47 -0.73
C LYS A 309 17.37 13.86 -0.34
N LEU A 310 16.42 14.43 -1.08
CA LEU A 310 15.81 15.72 -0.79
C LEU A 310 15.05 15.68 0.54
N LEU A 311 14.29 14.62 0.80
CA LEU A 311 13.57 14.43 2.05
C LEU A 311 14.50 14.15 3.22
N ALA A 312 15.56 13.37 3.01
CA ALA A 312 16.63 13.18 3.99
C ALA A 312 17.27 14.53 4.37
N ASP A 313 17.56 15.39 3.37
CA ASP A 313 18.09 16.73 3.59
C ASP A 313 17.08 17.69 4.24
N ALA A 314 15.78 17.51 4.01
CA ALA A 314 14.72 18.21 4.71
C ALA A 314 14.58 17.76 6.18
N GLY A 315 15.25 16.68 6.58
CA GLY A 315 15.27 16.16 7.96
C GLY A 315 14.32 15.00 8.24
N ILE A 316 13.69 14.42 7.21
CA ILE A 316 12.90 13.20 7.36
C ILE A 316 13.83 11.99 7.48
N THR A 317 13.62 11.20 8.54
CA THR A 317 14.46 10.02 8.85
C THR A 317 13.73 8.70 8.71
N LEU A 318 12.39 8.72 8.76
CA LEU A 318 11.51 7.57 8.58
C LEU A 318 10.34 7.97 7.67
N HIS A 319 10.12 7.22 6.60
CA HIS A 319 8.95 7.33 5.74
C HIS A 319 8.28 5.97 5.55
N LEU A 320 6.95 5.94 5.61
CA LEU A 320 6.11 4.77 5.33
C LEU A 320 5.30 5.05 4.05
N GLY A 321 5.42 4.16 3.07
CA GLY A 321 4.70 4.20 1.80
C GLY A 321 3.79 2.98 1.60
N GLY A 322 2.78 3.16 0.75
CA GLY A 322 1.90 2.11 0.23
C GLY A 322 2.03 1.99 -1.29
N HIS A 323 0.89 1.90 -1.98
CA HIS A 323 0.71 1.99 -3.44
C HIS A 323 1.23 0.80 -4.25
N MET A 324 2.45 0.34 -3.96
CA MET A 324 3.11 -0.71 -4.75
C MET A 324 2.69 -2.12 -4.36
N HIS A 325 2.03 -2.27 -3.21
CA HIS A 325 1.66 -3.55 -2.59
C HIS A 325 2.88 -4.44 -2.32
N MET A 326 4.05 -3.82 -2.12
CA MET A 326 5.32 -4.49 -1.89
C MET A 326 5.72 -4.42 -0.42
N ASN A 327 6.29 -5.51 0.10
CA ASN A 327 6.97 -5.53 1.39
C ASN A 327 8.46 -5.28 1.17
N ASP A 328 8.90 -4.04 1.40
CA ASP A 328 10.29 -3.63 1.15
C ASP A 328 10.78 -2.59 2.16
N GLU A 329 12.08 -2.55 2.39
CA GLU A 329 12.73 -1.59 3.28
C GLU A 329 14.06 -1.11 2.68
N GLN A 330 14.15 0.18 2.38
CA GLN A 330 15.33 0.78 1.77
C GLN A 330 15.87 1.94 2.62
N VAL A 331 17.20 2.02 2.72
CA VAL A 331 17.88 3.19 3.30
C VAL A 331 18.49 4.03 2.19
N SER A 332 18.12 5.31 2.14
CA SER A 332 18.77 6.32 1.31
C SER A 332 19.69 7.20 2.14
N VAL A 333 20.84 7.56 1.59
CA VAL A 333 21.79 8.50 2.21
C VAL A 333 22.05 9.66 1.26
N SER A 334 21.82 10.88 1.72
CA SER A 334 22.10 12.09 0.95
C SER A 334 23.61 12.35 0.86
N LYS A 335 24.01 13.24 -0.06
CA LYS A 335 25.42 13.68 -0.17
C LYS A 335 25.94 14.34 1.12
N LYS A 336 25.04 14.86 1.96
CA LYS A 336 25.37 15.48 3.26
C LYS A 336 25.45 14.45 4.40
N GLY A 337 25.23 13.17 4.13
CA GLY A 337 25.22 12.11 5.13
C GLY A 337 23.88 11.94 5.87
N ASN A 338 22.83 12.65 5.48
CA ASN A 338 21.50 12.48 6.07
C ASN A 338 20.90 11.15 5.62
N ARG A 339 20.32 10.38 6.56
CA ARG A 339 19.74 9.05 6.29
C ARG A 339 18.22 9.10 6.34
N LEU A 340 17.58 8.44 5.38
CA LEU A 340 16.14 8.18 5.33
C LEU A 340 15.91 6.68 5.25
N LEU A 341 15.21 6.11 6.23
CA LEU A 341 14.62 4.77 6.13
C LEU A 341 13.24 4.88 5.48
N ASN A 342 13.08 4.32 4.29
CA ASN A 342 11.81 4.20 3.60
C ASN A 342 11.31 2.76 3.72
N ILE A 343 10.07 2.60 4.17
CA ILE A 343 9.42 1.30 4.35
C ILE A 343 8.20 1.26 3.44
N GLN A 344 8.17 0.29 2.52
CA GLN A 344 6.95 -0.09 1.79
C GLN A 344 6.16 -1.08 2.62
N VAL A 345 4.90 -0.75 2.84
CA VAL A 345 3.98 -1.56 3.63
C VAL A 345 3.26 -2.50 2.66
N PRO A 346 3.28 -3.83 2.89
CA PRO A 346 2.48 -4.73 2.07
C PRO A 346 1.01 -4.39 2.15
N SER A 347 0.27 -4.74 1.09
CA SER A 347 -1.17 -4.66 1.08
C SER A 347 -1.79 -5.87 1.79
N THR A 348 -2.98 -5.69 2.36
CA THR A 348 -3.81 -6.85 2.76
C THR A 348 -4.56 -7.49 1.59
N ALA A 349 -4.62 -6.81 0.44
CA ALA A 349 -5.38 -7.17 -0.75
C ALA A 349 -4.53 -7.87 -1.83
N GLY A 350 -3.31 -8.30 -1.51
CA GLY A 350 -2.37 -8.89 -2.46
C GLY A 350 -1.41 -9.87 -1.80
N TYR A 351 -0.54 -10.48 -2.61
CA TYR A 351 0.47 -11.43 -2.13
C TYR A 351 1.76 -10.70 -1.73
N VAL A 352 2.42 -10.95 -0.59
CA VAL A 352 1.94 -11.73 0.58
C VAL A 352 1.07 -10.79 1.42
N PRO A 353 -0.16 -11.18 1.79
CA PRO A 353 -1.05 -10.29 2.52
C PRO A 353 -0.46 -10.01 3.91
N GLY A 354 -0.41 -8.74 4.30
CA GLY A 354 0.22 -8.40 5.57
C GLY A 354 0.08 -6.93 5.98
N TYR A 355 0.60 -6.63 7.15
CA TYR A 355 0.73 -5.28 7.69
C TYR A 355 2.05 -5.18 8.49
N LYS A 356 2.44 -3.98 8.93
CA LYS A 356 3.67 -3.79 9.72
C LYS A 356 3.37 -3.32 11.14
N ILE A 357 4.21 -3.72 12.09
CA ILE A 357 4.28 -3.13 13.43
C ILE A 357 5.63 -2.43 13.57
N LEU A 358 5.57 -1.14 13.88
CA LEU A 358 6.73 -0.34 14.22
C LEU A 358 6.87 -0.29 15.73
N LYS A 359 8.09 -0.48 16.22
CA LYS A 359 8.48 -0.23 17.61
C LYS A 359 9.47 0.92 17.64
N LEU A 360 9.01 2.05 18.18
CA LEU A 360 9.78 3.29 18.25
C LEU A 360 10.40 3.44 19.64
N THR A 361 11.71 3.29 19.72
CA THR A 361 12.52 3.54 20.92
C THR A 361 13.37 4.79 20.75
N LYS A 362 14.18 5.17 21.76
CA LYS A 362 15.04 6.35 21.67
C LYS A 362 16.13 6.12 20.60
N GLY A 363 15.96 6.75 19.44
CA GLY A 363 16.94 6.72 18.35
C GLY A 363 16.92 5.47 17.46
N LYS A 364 15.95 4.55 17.66
CA LYS A 364 15.83 3.33 16.85
C LYS A 364 14.38 3.06 16.47
N VAL A 365 14.20 2.66 15.22
CA VAL A 365 12.95 2.15 14.64
C VAL A 365 13.19 0.67 14.33
N GLU A 366 12.34 -0.20 14.86
CA GLU A 366 12.25 -1.60 14.46
C GLU A 366 10.92 -1.79 13.72
N ALA A 367 10.95 -2.45 12.57
CA ALA A 367 9.78 -2.77 11.79
C ALA A 367 9.66 -4.30 11.68
N GLU A 368 8.48 -4.83 11.99
CA GLU A 368 8.14 -6.24 11.82
C GLU A 368 6.99 -6.34 10.83
N THR A 369 7.12 -7.20 9.82
CA THR A 369 6.00 -7.52 8.93
C THR A 369 5.21 -8.72 9.47
N ILE A 370 3.93 -8.52 9.71
CA ILE A 370 2.98 -9.55 10.13
C ILE A 370 2.21 -10.05 8.90
N SER A 371 2.38 -11.33 8.55
CA SER A 371 1.61 -11.93 7.45
C SER A 371 0.20 -12.33 7.91
N LEU A 372 -0.78 -12.09 7.05
CA LEU A 372 -2.18 -12.46 7.25
C LEU A 372 -2.45 -13.81 6.58
N ASP A 373 -1.86 -14.87 7.14
CA ASP A 373 -1.95 -16.19 6.52
C ASP A 373 -3.37 -16.77 6.56
N THR A 374 -4.09 -16.54 7.68
CA THR A 374 -5.46 -17.01 7.90
C THR A 374 -6.40 -15.83 8.10
N VAL A 375 -7.41 -15.73 7.24
CA VAL A 375 -8.46 -14.70 7.31
C VAL A 375 -9.80 -15.40 7.45
N LYS A 376 -10.54 -15.11 8.52
CA LYS A 376 -11.85 -15.74 8.74
C LYS A 376 -12.84 -15.27 7.67
N GLY A 377 -13.45 -16.20 6.96
CA GLY A 377 -14.47 -15.89 5.94
C GLY A 377 -13.93 -15.54 4.56
N PHE A 378 -12.62 -15.67 4.30
CA PHE A 378 -12.05 -15.40 2.96
C PHE A 378 -12.71 -16.23 1.83
N ASN A 379 -13.21 -17.42 2.16
CA ASN A 379 -13.85 -18.32 1.20
C ASN A 379 -15.37 -18.12 1.08
N SER A 380 -15.93 -17.06 1.69
CA SER A 380 -17.40 -16.82 1.72
C SER A 380 -18.03 -16.70 0.33
N PHE A 381 -17.25 -16.36 -0.69
CA PHE A 381 -17.73 -16.16 -2.06
C PHE A 381 -17.42 -17.30 -3.03
N PHE A 382 -16.79 -18.40 -2.58
CA PHE A 382 -16.34 -19.47 -3.48
C PHE A 382 -17.48 -20.12 -4.28
N SER A 383 -18.66 -20.29 -3.68
CA SER A 383 -19.83 -20.82 -4.40
C SER A 383 -20.31 -19.87 -5.51
N ARG A 384 -20.18 -18.55 -5.32
CA ARG A 384 -20.50 -17.55 -6.35
C ARG A 384 -19.47 -17.55 -7.47
N TYR A 385 -18.19 -17.64 -7.13
CA TYR A 385 -17.12 -17.78 -8.12
C TYR A 385 -17.25 -19.07 -8.93
N LYS A 386 -17.64 -20.18 -8.29
CA LYS A 386 -17.94 -21.43 -8.99
C LYS A 386 -19.08 -21.26 -9.99
N ALA A 387 -20.18 -20.63 -9.58
CA ALA A 387 -21.30 -20.35 -10.47
C ALA A 387 -20.90 -19.45 -11.66
N GLU A 388 -20.05 -18.44 -11.43
CA GLU A 388 -19.45 -17.63 -12.49
C GLU A 388 -18.60 -18.48 -13.43
N HIS A 389 -17.69 -19.29 -12.90
CA HIS A 389 -16.82 -20.18 -13.69
C HIS A 389 -17.64 -21.05 -14.64
N ASP A 390 -18.65 -21.75 -14.10
CA ASP A 390 -19.50 -22.64 -14.88
C ASP A 390 -20.29 -21.87 -15.95
N SER A 391 -20.71 -20.65 -15.64
CA SER A 391 -21.37 -19.78 -16.62
C SER A 391 -20.43 -19.35 -17.74
N LEU A 392 -19.20 -18.95 -17.41
CA LEU A 392 -18.19 -18.55 -18.39
C LEU A 392 -17.76 -19.73 -19.27
N GLN A 393 -17.64 -20.92 -18.67
CA GLN A 393 -17.35 -22.17 -19.39
C GLN A 393 -18.46 -22.51 -20.38
N ARG A 394 -19.74 -22.47 -19.96
CA ARG A 394 -20.89 -22.67 -20.86
C ARG A 394 -20.95 -21.63 -21.98
N ALA A 395 -20.53 -20.40 -21.70
CA ALA A 395 -20.45 -19.33 -22.69
C ALA A 395 -19.22 -19.44 -23.62
N GLY A 396 -18.34 -20.43 -23.42
CA GLY A 396 -17.15 -20.63 -24.25
C GLY A 396 -16.07 -19.56 -24.08
N LYS A 397 -16.04 -18.85 -22.94
CA LYS A 397 -15.03 -17.81 -22.69
C LYS A 397 -13.62 -18.41 -22.68
N GLN A 398 -12.69 -17.75 -23.38
CA GLN A 398 -11.27 -18.10 -23.38
C GLN A 398 -10.38 -16.83 -23.29
N PRO A 399 -9.28 -16.85 -22.53
CA PRO A 399 -8.92 -17.91 -21.57
C PRO A 399 -9.90 -17.94 -20.39
N LEU A 400 -10.25 -19.14 -19.93
CA LEU A 400 -10.94 -19.33 -18.65
C LEU A 400 -9.90 -19.30 -17.51
N TRP A 401 -10.31 -18.85 -16.33
CA TRP A 401 -9.46 -18.88 -15.14
C TRP A 401 -9.43 -20.28 -14.51
N ASP A 402 -8.35 -20.60 -13.79
CA ASP A 402 -8.17 -21.93 -13.17
C ASP A 402 -9.03 -22.09 -11.91
N GLU A 403 -10.04 -22.97 -11.98
CA GLU A 403 -10.94 -23.29 -10.87
C GLU A 403 -10.22 -23.78 -9.60
N SER A 404 -9.00 -24.31 -9.73
CA SER A 404 -8.22 -24.83 -8.60
C SER A 404 -7.96 -23.80 -7.49
N ILE A 405 -8.03 -22.51 -7.80
CA ILE A 405 -7.97 -21.42 -6.81
C ILE A 405 -9.01 -21.56 -5.69
N LEU A 406 -10.18 -22.15 -5.99
CA LEU A 406 -11.25 -22.39 -5.01
C LEU A 406 -10.92 -23.52 -4.01
N ASN A 407 -9.82 -24.25 -4.22
CA ASN A 407 -9.31 -25.26 -3.28
C ASN A 407 -8.35 -24.68 -2.23
N SER A 408 -8.12 -23.36 -2.26
CA SER A 408 -7.23 -22.67 -1.30
C SER A 408 -7.67 -22.92 0.14
N LYS A 409 -6.75 -23.40 0.99
CA LYS A 409 -7.05 -23.77 2.38
C LYS A 409 -6.98 -22.60 3.35
N ASN A 410 -6.27 -21.55 2.97
CA ASN A 410 -6.11 -20.33 3.74
C ASN A 410 -5.94 -19.12 2.82
N TYR A 411 -5.87 -17.93 3.39
CA TYR A 411 -5.83 -16.69 2.62
C TYR A 411 -4.51 -16.52 1.87
N ARG A 412 -3.39 -16.94 2.46
CA ARG A 412 -2.08 -16.93 1.79
C ARG A 412 -2.09 -17.75 0.50
N GLN A 413 -2.65 -18.96 0.53
CA GLN A 413 -2.78 -19.82 -0.66
C GLN A 413 -3.70 -19.21 -1.71
N PHE A 414 -4.77 -18.54 -1.29
CA PHE A 414 -5.67 -17.83 -2.20
C PHE A 414 -4.97 -16.66 -2.89
N CYS A 415 -4.21 -15.84 -2.15
CA CYS A 415 -3.39 -14.76 -2.72
C CYS A 415 -2.28 -15.30 -3.64
N GLU A 416 -1.67 -16.44 -3.31
CA GLU A 416 -0.66 -17.09 -4.18
C GLU A 416 -1.29 -17.55 -5.51
N ALA A 417 -2.44 -18.21 -5.44
CA ALA A 417 -3.17 -18.65 -6.62
C ALA A 417 -3.65 -17.44 -7.47
N HIS A 418 -4.11 -16.37 -6.81
CA HIS A 418 -4.45 -15.10 -7.47
C HIS A 418 -3.23 -14.52 -8.19
N LEU A 419 -2.06 -14.46 -7.55
CA LEU A 419 -0.84 -13.96 -8.17
C LEU A 419 -0.42 -14.80 -9.38
N ARG A 420 -0.57 -16.13 -9.31
CA ARG A 420 -0.27 -17.03 -10.43
C ARG A 420 -1.19 -16.75 -11.62
N GLU A 421 -2.49 -16.65 -11.39
CA GLU A 421 -3.47 -16.34 -12.44
C GLU A 421 -3.32 -14.92 -12.98
N LEU A 422 -3.03 -13.94 -12.11
CA LEU A 422 -2.72 -12.58 -12.51
C LEU A 422 -1.47 -12.53 -13.41
N THR A 423 -0.46 -13.36 -13.10
CA THR A 423 0.72 -13.50 -13.94
C THR A 423 0.35 -14.08 -15.30
N ARG A 424 -0.48 -15.13 -15.34
CA ARG A 424 -0.89 -15.81 -16.58
C ARG A 424 -1.79 -14.95 -17.47
N LEU A 425 -2.79 -14.30 -16.87
CA LEU A 425 -3.89 -13.63 -17.56
C LEU A 425 -3.57 -12.16 -17.87
N ARG A 426 -2.78 -11.49 -17.02
CA ARG A 426 -2.49 -10.06 -17.17
C ARG A 426 -1.02 -9.75 -17.38
N TYR A 427 -0.13 -10.15 -16.48
CA TYR A 427 1.26 -9.66 -16.54
C TYR A 427 2.02 -10.24 -17.73
N LEU A 428 2.03 -11.56 -17.90
CA LEU A 428 2.74 -12.21 -19.00
C LEU A 428 2.26 -11.70 -20.39
N PRO A 429 0.95 -11.56 -20.66
CA PRO A 429 0.49 -11.06 -21.95
C PRO A 429 0.69 -9.56 -22.18
N ASN A 430 0.62 -8.74 -21.12
CA ASN A 430 0.51 -7.28 -21.29
C ASN A 430 1.72 -6.48 -20.78
N ASP A 431 2.48 -7.00 -19.83
CA ASP A 431 3.49 -6.22 -19.12
C ASP A 431 4.93 -6.53 -19.58
N PHE A 432 5.18 -7.73 -20.10
CA PHE A 432 6.47 -8.12 -20.64
C PHE A 432 6.55 -8.00 -22.16
N LYS A 433 7.77 -7.94 -22.69
CA LYS A 433 8.01 -8.06 -24.13
C LYS A 433 7.51 -9.41 -24.68
N PRO A 434 7.13 -9.48 -25.97
CA PRO A 434 6.58 -10.69 -26.59
C PRO A 434 7.44 -11.95 -26.37
N VAL A 435 8.77 -11.81 -26.42
CA VAL A 435 9.73 -12.89 -26.17
C VAL A 435 9.56 -13.60 -24.82
N ALA A 436 8.98 -12.94 -23.83
CA ALA A 436 8.67 -13.55 -22.53
C ALA A 436 7.61 -14.64 -22.68
N LYS A 437 6.50 -14.35 -23.36
CA LYS A 437 5.39 -15.29 -23.57
C LYS A 437 5.71 -16.30 -24.66
N GLU A 438 6.29 -15.85 -25.76
CA GLU A 438 6.53 -16.67 -26.96
C GLU A 438 7.68 -17.67 -26.78
N ARG A 439 8.58 -17.43 -25.83
CA ARG A 439 9.75 -18.27 -25.61
C ARG A 439 10.02 -18.54 -24.14
N PHE A 440 10.34 -17.52 -23.34
CA PHE A 440 10.84 -17.74 -21.98
C PHE A 440 9.88 -18.57 -21.11
N ALA A 441 8.61 -18.19 -21.06
CA ALA A 441 7.59 -18.82 -20.23
C ALA A 441 7.37 -20.30 -20.58
N LEU A 442 7.62 -20.68 -21.84
CA LEU A 442 7.43 -22.04 -22.36
C LEU A 442 8.65 -22.95 -22.12
N MET A 443 9.82 -22.36 -21.85
CA MET A 443 11.04 -23.14 -21.65
C MET A 443 10.95 -23.98 -20.37
N LYS A 444 11.27 -25.26 -20.47
CA LYS A 444 11.47 -26.15 -19.33
C LYS A 444 12.77 -25.81 -18.61
N ALA A 445 12.88 -26.18 -17.34
CA ALA A 445 14.11 -26.05 -16.57
C ALA A 445 15.34 -26.54 -17.35
N SER A 446 15.27 -27.73 -17.96
CA SER A 446 16.36 -28.30 -18.77
C SER A 446 16.84 -27.39 -19.90
N GLU A 447 15.94 -26.68 -20.55
CA GLU A 447 16.27 -25.75 -21.64
C GLU A 447 16.90 -24.47 -21.10
N LEU A 448 16.46 -24.01 -19.92
CA LEU A 448 17.07 -22.86 -19.23
C LEU A 448 18.47 -23.17 -18.71
N PHE A 449 18.69 -24.37 -18.15
CA PHE A 449 20.02 -24.86 -17.78
C PHE A 449 20.96 -24.94 -18.99
N ALA A 450 20.48 -25.51 -20.11
CA ALA A 450 21.22 -25.56 -21.36
C ALA A 450 21.53 -24.15 -21.90
N TYR A 451 20.54 -23.24 -21.91
CA TYR A 451 20.73 -21.85 -22.30
C TYR A 451 21.78 -21.13 -21.44
N ALA A 452 21.81 -21.42 -20.13
CA ALA A 452 22.78 -20.87 -19.19
C ALA A 452 24.17 -21.52 -19.27
N ASN A 453 24.38 -22.56 -20.09
CA ASN A 453 25.60 -23.37 -20.13
C ASN A 453 25.97 -23.97 -18.75
N VAL A 454 24.98 -24.41 -17.98
CA VAL A 454 25.16 -25.10 -16.70
C VAL A 454 25.17 -26.61 -16.96
N LYS A 455 26.25 -27.30 -16.54
CA LYS A 455 26.56 -28.68 -16.97
C LYS A 455 25.61 -29.76 -16.45
N SER A 456 24.85 -29.51 -15.38
CA SER A 456 23.95 -30.50 -14.79
C SER A 456 22.57 -29.92 -14.52
N THR A 457 21.56 -30.43 -15.22
CA THR A 457 20.16 -30.26 -14.84
C THR A 457 19.87 -31.24 -13.70
N PRO A 458 19.39 -30.79 -12.53
CA PRO A 458 18.94 -31.71 -11.49
C PRO A 458 17.82 -32.61 -12.03
N LYS A 459 17.86 -33.92 -11.73
CA LYS A 459 16.86 -34.90 -12.19
C LYS A 459 15.40 -34.56 -11.80
N SER A 460 15.21 -33.67 -10.82
CA SER A 460 13.93 -33.27 -10.25
C SER A 460 13.44 -31.88 -10.67
N ALA A 461 14.04 -31.24 -11.68
CA ALA A 461 13.67 -29.89 -12.10
C ALA A 461 12.42 -29.90 -12.99
N ASP A 462 11.24 -30.08 -12.38
CA ASP A 462 9.92 -30.05 -13.04
C ASP A 462 9.27 -28.67 -12.87
N TRP A 463 9.82 -27.68 -13.58
CA TRP A 463 9.30 -26.31 -13.60
C TRP A 463 9.65 -25.64 -14.94
N THR A 464 8.98 -24.53 -15.22
CA THR A 464 9.09 -23.78 -16.47
C THR A 464 9.51 -22.33 -16.24
N GLY A 465 9.88 -21.62 -17.31
CA GLY A 465 10.10 -20.18 -17.23
C GLY A 465 8.87 -19.43 -16.72
N PHE A 466 7.65 -19.94 -16.94
CA PHE A 466 6.45 -19.37 -16.33
C PHE A 466 6.50 -19.44 -14.79
N ASP A 467 6.92 -20.57 -14.22
CA ASP A 467 7.07 -20.69 -12.76
C ASP A 467 8.16 -19.75 -12.22
N MET A 468 9.24 -19.57 -12.99
CA MET A 468 10.28 -18.59 -12.67
C MET A 468 9.73 -17.15 -12.69
N MET A 469 8.79 -16.84 -13.59
CA MET A 469 8.09 -15.54 -13.63
C MET A 469 7.08 -15.36 -12.48
N VAL A 470 6.38 -16.42 -12.07
CA VAL A 470 5.51 -16.35 -10.90
C VAL A 470 6.34 -16.10 -9.64
N ASP A 471 7.43 -16.84 -9.46
CA ASP A 471 8.32 -16.67 -8.30
C ASP A 471 9.07 -15.32 -8.34
N PHE A 472 9.34 -14.77 -9.53
CA PHE A 472 9.78 -13.38 -9.71
C PHE A 472 8.82 -12.38 -9.09
N TYR A 473 7.52 -12.50 -9.39
CA TYR A 473 6.52 -11.63 -8.77
C TYR A 473 6.32 -11.91 -7.29
N LYS A 474 6.43 -13.16 -6.85
CA LYS A 474 6.38 -13.49 -5.42
C LYS A 474 7.46 -12.72 -4.66
N LEU A 475 8.71 -12.76 -5.13
CA LEU A 475 9.82 -12.02 -4.53
C LEU A 475 9.62 -10.51 -4.65
N ARG A 476 9.11 -10.03 -5.79
CA ARG A 476 8.83 -8.60 -6.01
C ARG A 476 7.83 -8.03 -4.99
N PHE A 477 6.74 -8.75 -4.67
CA PHE A 477 5.70 -8.25 -3.77
C PHE A 477 5.89 -8.68 -2.31
N GLY A 478 6.30 -9.93 -2.07
CA GLY A 478 6.48 -10.47 -0.72
C GLY A 478 7.84 -10.18 -0.09
N GLY A 479 8.87 -9.81 -0.88
CA GLY A 479 10.24 -9.72 -0.42
C GLY A 479 10.68 -11.01 0.27
N LYS A 480 11.31 -10.89 1.45
CA LYS A 480 11.72 -12.05 2.28
C LYS A 480 10.59 -13.01 2.65
N LEU A 481 9.33 -12.54 2.71
CA LEU A 481 8.20 -13.39 3.07
C LEU A 481 7.90 -14.46 2.01
N ALA A 482 8.23 -14.20 0.75
CA ALA A 482 8.01 -15.11 -0.36
C ALA A 482 8.90 -16.35 -0.32
N LEU A 483 10.03 -16.31 0.39
CA LEU A 483 10.97 -17.43 0.49
C LEU A 483 10.33 -18.70 1.09
N LYS A 484 9.24 -18.56 1.87
CA LYS A 484 8.47 -19.68 2.41
C LYS A 484 7.61 -20.39 1.37
N ASP A 485 7.30 -19.73 0.26
CA ASP A 485 6.40 -20.24 -0.80
C ASP A 485 7.16 -20.59 -2.08
N ILE A 486 8.49 -20.56 -2.05
CA ILE A 486 9.36 -20.95 -3.16
C ILE A 486 10.21 -22.13 -2.68
N ASP A 487 10.16 -23.24 -3.41
CA ASP A 487 10.99 -24.40 -3.10
C ASP A 487 12.47 -24.00 -3.04
N SER A 488 13.15 -24.38 -1.95
CA SER A 488 14.54 -23.99 -1.72
C SER A 488 15.51 -24.58 -2.76
N GLY A 489 15.20 -25.76 -3.30
CA GLY A 489 15.93 -26.38 -4.40
C GLY A 489 15.76 -25.57 -5.68
N ARG A 490 14.52 -25.24 -6.04
CA ARG A 490 14.17 -24.39 -7.18
C ARG A 490 14.81 -23.00 -7.10
N LEU A 491 14.82 -22.37 -5.92
CA LEU A 491 15.48 -21.07 -5.71
C LEU A 491 17.00 -21.15 -5.95
N LYS A 492 17.67 -22.23 -5.53
CA LYS A 492 19.10 -22.45 -5.82
C LYS A 492 19.35 -22.60 -7.32
N GLN A 493 18.48 -23.32 -8.02
CA GLN A 493 18.55 -23.50 -9.47
C GLN A 493 18.38 -22.16 -10.21
N TYR A 494 17.41 -21.33 -9.79
CA TYR A 494 17.24 -19.97 -10.32
C TYR A 494 18.49 -19.13 -10.14
N LYS A 495 19.09 -19.13 -8.93
CA LYS A 495 20.35 -18.42 -8.67
C LYS A 495 21.46 -18.87 -9.60
N GLU A 496 21.66 -20.18 -9.76
CA GLU A 496 22.72 -20.73 -10.63
C GLU A 496 22.53 -20.31 -12.09
N ILE A 497 21.31 -20.47 -12.62
CA ILE A 497 20.96 -20.04 -13.99
C ILE A 497 21.21 -18.54 -14.14
N SER A 498 20.67 -17.72 -13.24
CA SER A 498 20.79 -16.27 -13.34
C SER A 498 22.24 -15.82 -13.25
N PHE A 499 23.06 -16.37 -12.35
CA PHE A 499 24.49 -16.03 -12.25
C PHE A 499 25.26 -16.29 -13.55
N LYS A 500 24.93 -17.35 -14.28
CA LYS A 500 25.55 -17.63 -15.59
C LYS A 500 24.98 -16.75 -16.69
N VAL A 501 23.67 -16.57 -16.74
CA VAL A 501 23.00 -15.79 -17.78
C VAL A 501 23.48 -14.34 -17.76
N VAL A 502 23.64 -13.71 -16.60
CA VAL A 502 24.07 -12.29 -16.52
C VAL A 502 25.49 -12.02 -17.05
N GLN A 503 26.29 -13.08 -17.27
CA GLN A 503 27.64 -13.02 -17.84
C GLN A 503 27.65 -13.22 -19.36
N LYS A 504 26.52 -13.62 -19.96
CA LYS A 504 26.44 -13.84 -21.41
C LYS A 504 26.49 -12.50 -22.15
N LYS A 505 27.07 -12.53 -23.36
CA LYS A 505 26.96 -11.41 -24.29
C LYS A 505 25.53 -11.35 -24.84
N SER A 506 24.93 -10.16 -24.86
CA SER A 506 23.60 -9.96 -25.41
C SER A 506 23.67 -9.68 -26.92
N SER A 507 23.36 -10.69 -27.73
CA SER A 507 23.37 -10.60 -29.20
C SER A 507 21.98 -10.52 -29.82
N THR A 508 20.97 -11.08 -29.15
CA THR A 508 19.58 -11.10 -29.60
C THR A 508 18.67 -10.38 -28.61
N ASP A 509 17.44 -10.04 -29.02
CA ASP A 509 16.44 -9.47 -28.11
C ASP A 509 16.09 -10.42 -26.96
N PHE A 510 16.11 -11.73 -27.22
CA PHE A 510 15.95 -12.74 -26.18
C PHE A 510 17.14 -12.73 -25.19
N ASP A 511 18.38 -12.57 -25.66
CA ASP A 511 19.54 -12.47 -24.77
C ASP A 511 19.48 -11.21 -23.90
N LYS A 512 19.07 -10.08 -24.47
CA LYS A 512 18.85 -8.83 -23.71
C LYS A 512 17.79 -9.03 -22.63
N PHE A 513 16.65 -9.61 -23.01
CA PHE A 513 15.58 -9.97 -22.08
C PHE A 513 16.10 -10.85 -20.95
N MET A 514 16.75 -11.97 -21.27
CA MET A 514 17.22 -12.95 -20.28
C MET A 514 18.28 -12.37 -19.35
N VAL A 515 19.24 -11.61 -19.87
CA VAL A 515 20.27 -10.93 -19.06
C VAL A 515 19.62 -9.94 -18.09
N SER A 516 18.73 -9.08 -18.58
CA SER A 516 18.10 -8.06 -17.74
C SER A 516 17.11 -8.67 -16.73
N PHE A 517 16.30 -9.66 -17.13
CA PHE A 517 15.43 -10.42 -16.21
C PHE A 517 16.24 -11.08 -15.10
N CYS A 518 17.34 -11.77 -15.43
CA CYS A 518 18.17 -12.44 -14.44
C CYS A 518 18.91 -11.46 -13.52
N ARG A 519 19.29 -10.26 -13.99
CA ARG A 519 19.87 -9.22 -13.12
C ARG A 519 18.87 -8.71 -12.09
N ILE A 520 17.66 -8.41 -12.56
CA ILE A 520 16.55 -7.97 -11.70
C ILE A 520 16.22 -9.06 -10.67
N PHE A 521 16.10 -10.31 -11.13
CA PHE A 521 15.73 -11.42 -10.26
C PHE A 521 16.81 -11.78 -9.24
N LEU A 522 18.10 -11.68 -9.60
CA LEU A 522 19.20 -11.86 -8.65
C LEU A 522 19.16 -10.84 -7.52
N ALA A 523 18.94 -9.55 -7.82
CA ALA A 523 18.85 -8.52 -6.80
C ALA A 523 17.74 -8.86 -5.78
N GLN A 524 16.53 -9.17 -6.28
CA GLN A 524 15.41 -9.58 -5.43
C GLN A 524 15.69 -10.82 -4.57
N MET A 525 16.51 -11.75 -5.07
CA MET A 525 16.93 -12.95 -4.32
C MET A 525 18.05 -12.69 -3.30
N GLU A 526 18.78 -11.58 -3.44
CA GLU A 526 19.89 -11.15 -2.57
C GLU A 526 19.43 -10.20 -1.46
N ASP A 527 18.47 -9.32 -1.73
CA ASP A 527 17.74 -8.53 -0.72
C ASP A 527 16.97 -9.41 0.27
N GLY A 528 16.86 -10.71 -0.05
CA GLY A 528 16.42 -11.77 0.83
C GLY A 528 17.35 -12.12 2.00
N LYS A 529 18.54 -11.50 2.12
CA LYS A 529 19.51 -11.73 3.22
C LYS A 529 19.34 -10.76 4.37
#